data_AF-A0A838MPH7-F1
#
_entry.id   AF-A0A838MPH7-F1
#
_cell.length_a   1.000
_cell.length_b   1.000
_cell.length_c   1.000
_cell.angle_alpha   90.00
_cell.angle_beta   90.00
_cell.angle_gamma   90.00
#
_symmetry.space_group_name_H-M   'P 1'
#
loop_
_entity.id
_entity.type
_entity.pdbx_description
1 polymer ?
#
loop_
_entity_poly.entity_id
_entity_poly.type
_entity_poly.pdbx_seq_one_letter_code
_entity_poly.pdbx_strand_id
1 'polypeptide(L)'
;MSLGLGLGLSLGSTNPAPQPSAADLICNAIHGLRQISATRGNKEFILAPHVVYWKASRPDELWLDAVVVSEGGVEPNKPKLKSLELVDLENVVALETAFEPFIGFHPDDPDYVSKTRCIIQPVE
;
A
#
# COMPACT_ATOMS: atom_id res chain seq x y z
N MET A 1 -55.45 -36.68 -0.92
CA MET A 1 -54.61 -35.88 -1.84
C MET A 1 -53.77 -34.98 -0.96
N SER A 2 -52.49 -35.31 -0.75
CA SER A 2 -51.60 -34.58 0.17
C SER A 2 -51.11 -33.27 -0.44
N LEU A 3 -51.20 -32.20 0.35
CA LEU A 3 -50.55 -30.92 0.09
C LEU A 3 -49.03 -31.06 0.23
N GLY A 4 -48.28 -30.63 -0.79
CA GLY A 4 -46.84 -30.42 -0.72
C GLY A 4 -46.53 -28.94 -0.49
N LEU A 5 -46.19 -28.58 0.75
CA LEU A 5 -45.58 -27.30 1.13
C LEU A 5 -44.10 -27.32 0.73
N GLY A 6 -43.75 -26.61 -0.34
CA GLY A 6 -42.37 -26.34 -0.72
C GLY A 6 -41.85 -25.08 -0.03
N LEU A 7 -41.26 -25.23 1.16
CA LEU A 7 -40.48 -24.17 1.80
C LEU A 7 -39.11 -24.07 1.11
N GLY A 8 -39.00 -23.18 0.13
CA GLY A 8 -37.73 -22.79 -0.46
C GLY A 8 -37.00 -21.79 0.43
N LEU A 9 -36.13 -22.29 1.32
CA LEU A 9 -35.14 -21.48 2.01
C LEU A 9 -34.07 -21.04 1.00
N SER A 10 -34.15 -19.80 0.49
CA SER A 10 -33.01 -19.22 -0.24
C SER A 10 -31.94 -18.80 0.76
N LEU A 11 -30.77 -19.41 0.58
CA LEU A 11 -29.53 -19.19 1.31
C LEU A 11 -29.12 -17.71 1.26
N GLY A 12 -28.70 -17.17 2.39
CA GLY A 12 -28.29 -15.78 2.53
C GLY A 12 -27.14 -15.41 1.59
N SER A 13 -27.26 -14.27 0.92
CA SER A 13 -26.13 -13.60 0.29
C SER A 13 -25.10 -13.24 1.35
N THR A 14 -24.05 -14.04 1.51
CA THR A 14 -22.85 -13.57 2.21
C THR A 14 -22.16 -12.59 1.30
N ASN A 15 -22.49 -11.31 1.43
CA ASN A 15 -21.72 -10.24 0.82
C ASN A 15 -20.31 -10.30 1.46
N PRO A 16 -19.23 -10.61 0.71
CA PRO A 16 -17.90 -10.62 1.30
C PRO A 16 -17.60 -9.21 1.82
N ALA A 17 -16.98 -9.12 3.01
CA ALA A 17 -16.53 -7.84 3.54
C ALA A 17 -15.65 -7.13 2.50
N PRO A 18 -15.71 -5.79 2.38
CA PRO A 18 -14.85 -5.04 1.47
C PRO A 18 -13.39 -5.44 1.71
N GLN A 19 -12.72 -5.92 0.65
CA GLN A 19 -11.29 -6.17 0.71
C GLN A 19 -10.58 -4.81 0.81
N PRO A 20 -9.59 -4.65 1.70
CA PRO A 20 -8.84 -3.40 1.79
C PRO A 20 -8.11 -3.14 0.45
N SER A 21 -8.13 -1.89 0.00
CA SER A 21 -7.40 -1.52 -1.22
C SER A 21 -5.89 -1.58 -0.98
N ALA A 22 -5.09 -1.68 -2.04
CA ALA A 22 -3.63 -1.59 -1.93
C ALA A 22 -3.20 -0.30 -1.21
N ALA A 23 -3.87 0.82 -1.49
CA ALA A 23 -3.62 2.09 -0.82
C ALA A 23 -3.87 2.01 0.70
N ASP A 24 -4.94 1.33 1.14
CA ASP A 24 -5.24 1.17 2.57
C ASP A 24 -4.21 0.26 3.26
N LEU A 25 -3.80 -0.81 2.61
CA LEU A 25 -2.74 -1.71 3.11
C LEU A 25 -1.41 -0.96 3.28
N ILE A 26 -1.02 -0.16 2.29
CA ILE A 26 0.21 0.64 2.34
C ILE A 26 0.12 1.71 3.42
N CYS A 27 -1.02 2.39 3.55
CA CYS A 27 -1.20 3.40 4.61
C CYS A 27 -1.10 2.79 6.02
N ASN A 28 -1.68 1.61 6.24
CA ASN A 28 -1.52 0.90 7.50
C ASN A 28 -0.06 0.52 7.77
N ALA A 29 0.68 0.10 6.74
CA ALA A 29 2.11 -0.19 6.85
C ALA A 29 2.94 1.06 7.16
N ILE A 30 2.64 2.19 6.52
CA ILE A 30 3.27 3.50 6.78
C ILE A 30 3.11 3.89 8.26
N HIS A 31 1.88 3.85 8.79
CA HIS A 31 1.62 4.22 10.19
C HIS A 31 2.25 3.25 11.20
N GLY A 32 2.40 1.98 10.84
CA GLY A 32 3.06 0.97 11.66
C GLY A 32 4.58 0.87 11.45
N LEU A 33 5.17 1.73 10.60
CA LEU A 33 6.57 1.65 10.16
C LEU A 33 6.96 0.24 9.68
N ARG A 34 6.05 -0.43 8.96
CA ARG A 34 6.23 -1.80 8.44
C ARG A 34 6.70 -1.76 7.00
N GLN A 35 7.65 -2.63 6.68
CA GLN A 35 8.01 -2.90 5.30
C GLN A 35 6.83 -3.56 4.57
N ILE A 36 6.79 -3.43 3.25
CA ILE A 36 5.83 -4.13 2.39
C ILE A 36 6.58 -4.97 1.36
N SER A 37 6.04 -6.14 1.00
CA SER A 37 6.34 -6.80 -0.26
C SER A 37 5.33 -6.36 -1.32
N ALA A 38 5.80 -6.17 -2.54
CA ALA A 38 4.95 -5.92 -3.70
C ALA A 38 5.62 -6.44 -4.97
N THR A 39 4.82 -6.72 -6.00
CA THR A 39 5.30 -7.07 -7.34
C THR A 39 5.05 -5.89 -8.29
N ARG A 40 5.98 -5.62 -9.20
CA ARG A 40 5.77 -4.73 -10.35
C ARG A 40 6.24 -5.42 -11.62
N GLY A 41 5.30 -5.82 -12.47
CA GLY A 41 5.59 -6.71 -13.60
C GLY A 41 6.22 -8.01 -13.12
N ASN A 42 7.46 -8.29 -13.53
CA ASN A 42 8.15 -9.55 -13.21
C ASN A 42 9.09 -9.44 -12.00
N LYS A 43 9.06 -8.31 -11.29
CA LYS A 43 10.03 -8.00 -10.22
C LYS A 43 9.32 -7.92 -8.88
N GLU A 44 9.86 -8.62 -7.91
CA GLU A 44 9.49 -8.49 -6.50
C GLU A 44 10.30 -7.38 -5.83
N PHE A 45 9.63 -6.63 -4.95
CA PHE A 45 10.21 -5.55 -4.18
C PHE A 45 9.93 -5.77 -2.70
N ILE A 46 10.93 -5.51 -1.86
CA ILE A 46 10.71 -5.15 -0.47
C ILE A 46 10.91 -3.64 -0.34
N LEU A 47 9.91 -2.95 0.18
CA LEU A 47 9.85 -1.50 0.28
C LEU A 47 9.65 -1.07 1.73
N ALA A 48 10.31 0.02 2.11
CA ALA A 48 10.03 0.78 3.32
C ALA A 48 9.21 2.01 2.91
N PRO A 49 7.87 1.99 3.05
CA PRO A 49 6.99 3.03 2.51
C PRO A 49 6.98 4.30 3.39
N HIS A 50 7.09 5.48 2.77
CA HIS A 50 7.13 6.77 3.48
C HIS A 50 5.87 7.62 3.30
N VAL A 51 5.31 7.66 2.08
CA VAL A 51 4.12 8.48 1.78
C VAL A 51 3.34 7.92 0.60
N VAL A 52 2.01 8.01 0.68
CA VAL A 52 1.10 7.85 -0.45
C VAL A 52 0.44 9.20 -0.75
N TYR A 53 0.55 9.68 -1.98
CA TYR A 53 0.14 11.02 -2.39
C TYR A 53 -0.35 11.05 -3.84
N TRP A 54 -1.07 12.12 -4.21
CA TRP A 54 -1.34 12.44 -5.61
C TRP A 54 -0.38 13.52 -6.07
N LYS A 55 0.27 13.31 -7.22
CA LYS A 55 1.13 14.34 -7.82
C LYS A 55 0.29 15.54 -8.26
N ALA A 56 0.85 16.74 -8.16
CA ALA A 56 0.21 17.95 -8.67
C ALA A 56 -0.13 17.85 -10.18
N SER A 57 0.76 17.23 -10.96
CA SER A 57 0.61 17.02 -12.41
C SER A 57 -0.28 15.83 -12.80
N ARG A 58 -0.56 14.92 -11.86
CA ARG A 58 -1.33 13.68 -12.08
C ARG A 58 -2.32 13.49 -10.91
N PRO A 59 -3.40 14.30 -10.86
CA PRO A 59 -4.27 14.37 -9.69
C PRO A 59 -5.13 13.12 -9.47
N ASP A 60 -5.25 12.25 -10.48
CA ASP A 60 -6.07 11.03 -10.43
C ASP A 60 -5.23 9.77 -10.18
N GLU A 61 -3.90 9.90 -10.15
CA GLU A 61 -2.96 8.80 -9.96
C GLU A 61 -2.37 8.86 -8.55
N LEU A 62 -2.41 7.74 -7.83
CA LEU A 62 -1.74 7.63 -6.53
C LEU A 62 -0.31 7.15 -6.72
N TRP A 63 0.60 7.78 -5.98
CA TRP A 63 2.01 7.49 -5.97
C TRP A 63 2.48 7.12 -4.56
N LEU A 64 3.41 6.18 -4.49
CA LEU A 64 4.13 5.76 -3.29
C LEU A 64 5.57 6.22 -3.42
N ASP A 65 6.05 7.00 -2.45
CA ASP A 65 7.49 7.15 -2.25
C ASP A 65 7.93 6.21 -1.13
N ALA A 66 8.90 5.36 -1.44
CA ALA A 66 9.42 4.34 -0.54
C ALA A 66 10.92 4.13 -0.75
N VAL A 67 11.64 3.73 0.30
CA VAL A 67 13.00 3.22 0.14
C VAL A 67 12.95 1.77 -0.34
N VAL A 68 13.70 1.47 -1.41
CA VAL A 68 13.86 0.09 -1.87
C VAL A 68 14.82 -0.63 -0.94
N VAL A 69 14.31 -1.61 -0.18
CA VAL A 69 15.10 -2.50 0.66
C VAL A 69 15.70 -3.62 -0.19
N SER A 70 14.90 -4.22 -1.06
CA SER A 70 15.38 -5.17 -2.08
C SER A 70 14.58 -5.09 -3.37
N GLU A 71 15.24 -5.38 -4.49
CA GLU A 71 14.62 -5.53 -5.82
C GLU A 71 15.11 -6.85 -6.43
N GLY A 72 14.19 -7.78 -6.69
CA GLY A 72 14.53 -9.12 -7.20
C GLY A 72 15.44 -9.92 -6.24
N GLY A 73 15.27 -9.73 -4.93
CA GLY A 73 16.07 -10.39 -3.90
C GLY A 73 17.47 -9.79 -3.67
N VAL A 74 17.80 -8.69 -4.35
CA VAL A 74 19.10 -8.00 -4.22
C VAL A 74 18.90 -6.67 -3.52
N GLU A 75 19.67 -6.42 -2.45
CA GLU A 75 19.70 -5.13 -1.78
C GLU A 75 20.44 -4.08 -2.62
N PRO A 76 19.91 -2.86 -2.77
CA PRO A 76 20.61 -1.80 -3.47
C PRO A 76 21.90 -1.38 -2.76
N ASN A 77 22.97 -1.09 -3.53
CA ASN A 77 24.24 -0.59 -2.99
C ASN A 77 24.12 0.72 -2.18
N LYS A 78 23.07 1.50 -2.44
CA LYS A 78 22.76 2.74 -1.72
C LYS A 78 21.25 2.86 -1.53
N PRO A 79 20.76 3.06 -0.29
CA PRO A 79 19.37 3.40 -0.05
C PRO A 79 18.98 4.68 -0.79
N LYS A 80 17.81 4.67 -1.42
CA LYS A 80 17.23 5.84 -2.09
C LYS A 80 15.71 5.78 -2.03
N LEU A 81 15.09 6.95 -1.92
CA LEU A 81 13.66 7.09 -2.10
C LEU A 81 13.31 6.88 -3.59
N LYS A 82 12.30 6.07 -3.87
CA LYS A 82 11.80 5.76 -5.21
C LYS A 82 10.31 6.02 -5.26
N SER A 83 9.88 6.79 -6.26
CA SER A 83 8.48 6.99 -6.58
C SER A 83 7.94 5.87 -7.46
N LEU A 84 6.84 5.26 -7.04
CA LEU A 84 6.16 4.16 -7.71
C LEU A 84 4.67 4.51 -7.85
N GLU A 85 4.09 4.31 -9.01
CA GLU A 85 2.63 4.45 -9.17
C GLU A 85 1.94 3.26 -8.48
N LEU A 86 0.90 3.50 -7.68
CA LEU A 86 0.25 2.43 -6.92
C LEU A 86 -0.43 1.40 -7.82
N VAL A 87 -0.91 1.80 -9.00
CA VAL A 87 -1.59 0.89 -9.95
C VAL A 87 -0.64 -0.16 -10.52
N ASP A 88 0.66 0.14 -10.54
CA ASP A 88 1.72 -0.77 -11.00
C ASP A 88 2.15 -1.77 -9.92
N LEU A 89 1.63 -1.64 -8.69
CA LEU A 89 1.99 -2.50 -7.56
C LEU A 89 0.92 -3.56 -7.35
N GLU A 90 1.33 -4.81 -7.54
CA GLU A 90 0.51 -6.00 -7.36
C GLU A 90 0.94 -6.77 -6.11
N ASN A 91 0.07 -7.65 -5.61
CA ASN A 91 0.36 -8.56 -4.49
C ASN A 91 0.94 -7.83 -3.25
N VAL A 92 0.41 -6.64 -2.94
CA VAL A 92 0.91 -5.83 -1.83
C VAL A 92 0.61 -6.51 -0.49
N VAL A 93 1.63 -6.76 0.31
CA VAL A 93 1.53 -7.39 1.63
C VAL A 93 2.39 -6.63 2.63
N ALA A 94 1.84 -6.28 3.78
CA ALA A 94 2.61 -5.74 4.90
C ALA A 94 3.42 -6.86 5.57
N LEU A 95 4.69 -6.58 5.86
CA LEU A 95 5.62 -7.52 6.48
C LEU A 95 5.71 -7.29 7.99
N GLU A 96 6.18 -8.32 8.70
CA GLU A 96 6.45 -8.21 10.14
C GLU A 96 7.75 -7.45 10.46
N THR A 97 8.51 -7.05 9.44
CA THR A 97 9.76 -6.31 9.58
C THR A 97 9.47 -4.81 9.61
N ALA A 98 10.02 -4.10 10.59
CA ALA A 98 9.94 -2.65 10.65
C ALA A 98 11.00 -1.96 9.75
N PHE A 99 10.87 -0.66 9.52
CA PHE A 99 11.92 0.17 8.93
C PHE A 99 12.10 1.46 9.74
N GLU A 100 13.27 2.09 9.60
CA GLU A 100 13.52 3.42 10.14
C GLU A 100 13.23 4.49 9.08
N PRO A 101 12.55 5.59 9.43
CA PRO A 101 12.36 6.74 8.54
C PRO A 101 13.66 7.14 7.85
N PHE A 102 13.59 7.37 6.53
CA PHE A 102 14.78 7.64 5.74
C PHE A 102 15.21 9.08 5.98
N ILE A 103 16.49 9.30 6.30
CA ILE A 103 17.01 10.64 6.66
C ILE A 103 16.82 11.70 5.55
N GLY A 104 16.76 11.27 4.28
CA GLY A 104 16.53 12.16 3.14
C GLY A 104 15.05 12.35 2.78
N PHE A 105 14.12 11.82 3.58
CA PHE A 105 12.69 12.03 3.39
C PHE A 105 12.25 13.28 4.16
N HIS A 106 11.63 14.22 3.44
CA HIS A 106 11.15 15.49 3.98
C HIS A 106 9.63 15.54 3.88
N PRO A 107 8.89 15.29 4.96
CA PRO A 107 7.42 15.22 4.91
C PRO A 107 6.75 16.57 4.59
N ASP A 108 7.49 17.66 4.76
CA ASP A 108 7.09 19.04 4.46
C ASP A 108 7.41 19.47 3.03
N ASP A 109 7.91 18.57 2.18
CA ASP A 109 8.16 18.85 0.77
C ASP A 109 6.86 19.34 0.09
N PRO A 110 6.88 20.49 -0.62
CA PRO A 110 5.71 21.04 -1.32
C PRO A 110 4.97 20.07 -2.23
N ASP A 111 5.66 19.05 -2.76
CA ASP A 111 5.05 18.00 -3.58
C ASP A 111 4.00 17.17 -2.82
N TYR A 112 4.05 17.13 -1.48
CA TYR A 112 3.13 16.38 -0.61
C TYR A 112 2.03 17.25 0.05
N VAL A 113 2.27 18.56 0.22
CA VAL A 113 1.56 19.46 1.14
C VAL A 113 0.04 19.58 0.94
N SER A 114 -0.48 19.31 -0.26
CA SER A 114 -1.91 19.49 -0.56
C SER A 114 -2.69 18.24 -0.97
N LYS A 115 -2.00 17.11 -1.19
CA LYS A 115 -2.63 15.88 -1.70
C LYS A 115 -1.95 14.63 -1.17
N THR A 116 -1.90 14.49 0.15
CA THR A 116 -1.40 13.29 0.80
C THR A 116 -2.57 12.41 1.25
N ARG A 117 -2.49 11.11 0.98
CA ARG A 117 -3.41 10.11 1.54
C ARG A 117 -2.94 9.66 2.92
N CYS A 118 -1.65 9.38 3.06
CA CYS A 118 -1.01 9.00 4.31
C CYS A 118 0.50 9.23 4.21
N ILE A 119 1.14 9.53 5.33
CA ILE A 119 2.56 9.87 5.43
C ILE A 119 3.09 9.36 6.77
N ILE A 120 4.36 8.97 6.82
CA ILE A 120 4.97 8.59 8.09
C ILE A 120 4.79 9.72 9.10
N GLN A 121 4.38 9.37 10.32
CA GLN A 121 4.30 10.34 11.39
C GLN A 121 5.68 10.54 12.01
N PRO A 122 5.98 11.74 12.52
CA PRO A 122 7.15 11.95 13.35
C PRO A 122 7.09 10.98 14.53
N VAL A 123 8.20 10.33 14.83
CA VAL A 123 8.33 9.56 16.07
C VAL A 123 8.58 10.59 17.19
N GLU A 124 7.60 10.79 18.08
CA GLU A 124 7.73 11.66 19.27
C GLU A 124 8.75 11.14 20.28
#